data_AF-A0A369IXU8-F1
#
_entry.id   AF-A0A369IXU8-F1
#
_cell.length_a   1.000
_cell.length_b   1.000
_cell.length_c   1.000
_cell.angle_alpha   90.00
_cell.angle_beta   90.00
_cell.angle_gamma   90.00
#
_symmetry.space_group_name_H-M   'P 1'
#
loop_
_entity.id
_entity.type
_entity.pdbx_description
1 polymer ?
#
loop_
_entity_poly.entity_id
_entity_poly.type
_entity_poly.pdbx_seq_one_letter_code
_entity_poly.pdbx_strand_id
1 'polypeptide(L)'
;MGGERCASDDLDLLCNFCDICSVLAASEANRQLHNLVFSKQVWIALIGDLHRRLFLDLPCGAHLDDYSTDGLINLVKHIVHGPSSWTASTTPAPIIAHQVILTPDVDHGPGILNWENQAQLFPGGAFVFYENWGKLECWAVESKTLVWTYRPKMRRWVNAFALEPTDGGRGALIMIGIRDYATLHKERKKSA
;
A
#
# COMPACT_ATOMS: atom_id res chain seq x y z
N MET A 1 -24.30 36.11 -1.76
CA MET A 1 -23.19 35.50 -1.02
C MET A 1 -23.78 34.42 -0.12
N GLY A 2 -23.37 33.16 -0.31
CA GLY A 2 -23.85 32.03 0.51
C GLY A 2 -24.09 30.79 -0.34
N GLY A 3 -23.03 30.18 -0.89
CA GLY A 3 -23.12 29.02 -1.78
C GLY A 3 -22.12 27.89 -1.51
N GLU A 4 -21.28 27.97 -0.47
CA GLU A 4 -20.13 27.06 -0.31
C GLU A 4 -20.27 26.01 0.81
N ARG A 5 -21.36 25.99 1.60
CA ARG A 5 -21.45 25.08 2.76
C ARG A 5 -22.10 23.72 2.48
N CYS A 6 -22.85 23.55 1.39
CA CYS A 6 -23.57 22.29 1.14
C CYS A 6 -22.68 21.21 0.49
N ALA A 7 -21.64 21.63 -0.25
CA ALA A 7 -20.84 20.71 -1.05
C ALA A 7 -19.95 19.78 -0.20
N SER A 8 -19.47 20.21 0.98
CA SER A 8 -18.62 19.35 1.82
C SER A 8 -19.40 18.22 2.49
N ASP A 9 -20.62 18.51 2.96
CA ASP A 9 -21.43 17.55 3.72
C ASP A 9 -21.95 16.42 2.82
N ASP A 10 -22.29 16.74 1.58
CA ASP A 10 -22.71 15.75 0.57
C ASP A 10 -21.55 14.81 0.16
N LEU A 11 -20.33 15.34 0.07
CA LEU A 11 -19.11 14.59 -0.24
C LEU A 11 -18.71 13.64 0.89
N ASP A 12 -18.80 14.10 2.15
CA ASP A 12 -18.54 13.25 3.32
C ASP A 12 -19.56 12.11 3.45
N LEU A 13 -20.83 12.34 3.11
CA LEU A 13 -21.85 11.29 3.10
C LEU A 13 -21.54 10.23 2.03
N LEU A 14 -21.21 10.67 0.81
CA LEU A 14 -20.80 9.81 -0.30
C LEU A 14 -19.57 8.96 0.06
N CYS A 15 -18.56 9.56 0.68
CA CYS A 15 -17.34 8.86 1.09
C CYS A 15 -17.52 7.86 2.22
N ASN A 16 -18.43 8.12 3.16
CA ASN A 16 -18.60 7.29 4.35
C ASN A 16 -19.62 6.16 4.16
N PHE A 17 -20.60 6.32 3.27
CA PHE A 17 -21.75 5.40 3.19
C PHE A 17 -22.01 4.79 1.81
N CYS A 18 -21.34 5.23 0.73
CA CYS A 18 -21.61 4.71 -0.60
C CYS A 18 -20.36 4.09 -1.24
N ASP A 19 -20.47 2.84 -1.68
CA ASP A 19 -19.50 2.25 -2.60
C ASP A 19 -19.74 2.77 -4.03
N ILE A 20 -18.76 2.57 -4.92
CA ILE A 20 -18.85 3.02 -6.32
C ILE A 20 -20.13 2.50 -6.98
N CYS A 21 -20.55 1.26 -6.67
CA CYS A 21 -21.77 0.67 -7.20
C CYS A 21 -23.02 1.46 -6.81
N SER A 22 -23.15 1.83 -5.54
CA SER A 22 -24.28 2.60 -5.01
C SER A 22 -24.31 4.01 -5.60
N VAL A 23 -23.14 4.63 -5.75
CA VAL A 23 -23.01 5.95 -6.36
C VAL A 23 -23.42 5.93 -7.84
N LEU A 24 -22.98 4.91 -8.60
CA LEU A 24 -23.39 4.74 -10.00
C LEU A 24 -24.89 4.45 -10.13
N ALA A 25 -25.47 3.61 -9.26
CA ALA A 25 -26.91 3.35 -9.25
C ALA A 25 -27.71 4.63 -8.96
N ALA A 26 -27.25 5.47 -8.03
CA ALA A 26 -27.88 6.77 -7.74
C ALA A 26 -27.81 7.73 -8.94
N SER A 27 -26.77 7.64 -9.76
CA SER A 27 -26.60 8.44 -10.97
C SER A 27 -27.70 8.18 -12.01
N GLU A 28 -28.27 6.97 -12.04
CA GLU A 28 -29.35 6.60 -12.96
C GLU A 28 -30.71 7.19 -12.56
N ALA A 29 -30.87 7.58 -11.30
CA ALA A 29 -32.14 8.08 -10.78
C ALA A 29 -32.41 9.55 -11.14
N ASN A 30 -31.38 10.38 -11.34
CA ASN A 30 -31.54 11.81 -11.58
C ASN A 30 -30.35 12.40 -12.35
N ARG A 31 -30.62 13.24 -13.37
CA ARG A 31 -29.59 13.95 -14.15
C ARG A 31 -28.68 14.85 -13.31
N GLN A 32 -29.18 15.44 -12.22
CA GLN A 32 -28.36 16.23 -11.30
C GLN A 32 -27.39 15.33 -10.53
N LEU A 33 -27.84 14.16 -10.06
CA LEU A 33 -26.98 13.16 -9.45
C LEU A 33 -25.97 12.62 -10.45
N HIS A 34 -26.38 12.36 -11.69
CA HIS A 34 -25.46 12.00 -12.77
C HIS A 34 -24.31 13.00 -12.91
N ASN A 35 -24.62 14.29 -13.03
CA ASN A 35 -23.57 15.31 -13.16
C ASN A 35 -22.66 15.41 -11.92
N LEU A 36 -23.22 15.17 -10.73
CA LEU A 36 -22.46 15.16 -9.48
C LEU A 36 -21.51 13.95 -9.39
N VAL A 37 -22.02 12.76 -9.68
CA VAL A 37 -21.28 11.48 -9.65
C VAL A 37 -20.09 11.49 -10.62
N PHE A 38 -20.26 12.09 -11.79
CA PHE A 38 -19.18 12.23 -12.77
C PHE A 38 -18.29 13.46 -12.56
N SER A 39 -18.46 14.18 -11.44
CA SER A 39 -17.55 15.27 -11.07
C SER A 39 -16.21 14.72 -10.58
N LYS A 40 -15.11 15.41 -10.91
CA LYS A 40 -13.75 15.03 -10.45
C LYS A 40 -13.68 14.90 -8.93
N GLN A 41 -14.35 15.79 -8.19
CA GLN A 41 -14.30 15.82 -6.74
C GLN A 41 -14.89 14.56 -6.11
N VAL A 42 -16.01 14.04 -6.63
CA VAL A 42 -16.59 12.78 -6.15
C VAL A 42 -15.64 11.61 -6.41
N TRP A 43 -15.00 11.56 -7.58
CA TRP A 43 -14.02 10.51 -7.88
C TRP A 43 -12.76 10.59 -7.00
N ILE A 44 -12.24 11.78 -6.72
CA ILE A 44 -11.14 11.97 -5.77
C ILE A 44 -11.54 11.45 -4.39
N ALA A 45 -12.76 11.75 -3.94
CA ALA A 45 -13.22 11.40 -2.62
C ALA A 45 -13.46 9.88 -2.48
N LEU A 46 -14.04 9.24 -3.50
CA LEU A 46 -14.21 7.78 -3.57
C LEU A 46 -12.87 7.04 -3.63
N ILE A 47 -11.96 7.49 -4.48
CA ILE A 47 -10.64 6.87 -4.64
C ILE A 47 -9.77 7.13 -3.41
N GLY A 48 -9.90 8.30 -2.79
CA GLY A 48 -9.26 8.64 -1.53
C GLY A 48 -9.71 7.71 -0.40
N ASP A 49 -11.00 7.36 -0.34
CA ASP A 49 -11.50 6.35 0.60
C ASP A 49 -10.95 4.94 0.29
N LEU A 50 -10.93 4.51 -0.97
CA LEU A 50 -10.33 3.23 -1.38
C LEU A 50 -8.83 3.15 -1.04
N HIS A 51 -8.10 4.23 -1.32
CA HIS A 51 -6.68 4.34 -1.00
C HIS A 51 -6.45 4.30 0.52
N ARG A 52 -7.27 5.04 1.29
CA ARG A 52 -7.22 5.00 2.76
C ARG A 52 -7.44 3.58 3.30
N ARG A 53 -8.34 2.83 2.69
CA ARG A 53 -8.62 1.42 3.03
C ARG A 53 -7.62 0.43 2.45
N LEU A 54 -6.55 0.89 1.79
CA LEU A 54 -5.46 0.09 1.24
C LEU A 54 -5.89 -0.85 0.09
N PHE A 55 -6.97 -0.52 -0.62
CA PHE A 55 -7.38 -1.24 -1.84
C PHE A 55 -6.63 -0.77 -3.09
N LEU A 56 -5.92 0.34 -2.99
CA LEU A 56 -5.19 0.98 -4.08
C LEU A 56 -3.77 1.30 -3.64
N ASP A 57 -2.81 0.99 -4.50
CA ASP A 57 -1.44 1.48 -4.39
C ASP A 57 -1.28 2.67 -5.35
N LEU A 58 -1.14 3.87 -4.80
CA LEU A 58 -0.78 5.04 -5.59
C LEU A 58 0.75 5.08 -5.78
N PRO A 59 1.25 5.48 -6.96
CA PRO A 59 2.67 5.73 -7.13
C PRO A 59 3.18 6.74 -6.11
N CYS A 60 4.41 6.52 -5.66
CA CYS A 60 5.07 7.41 -4.72
C CYS A 60 5.04 8.88 -5.21
N GLY A 61 4.54 9.78 -4.36
CA GLY A 61 4.42 11.22 -4.67
C GLY A 61 3.29 11.59 -5.64
N ALA A 62 2.43 10.64 -6.04
CA ALA A 62 1.26 10.94 -6.85
C ALA A 62 0.11 11.48 -5.98
N HIS A 63 -0.44 12.64 -6.33
CA HIS A 63 -1.65 13.16 -5.71
C HIS A 63 -2.86 12.87 -6.57
N LEU A 64 -4.00 12.54 -5.95
CA LEU A 64 -5.26 12.30 -6.66
C LEU A 64 -5.72 13.53 -7.46
N ASP A 65 -5.33 14.72 -7.01
CA ASP A 65 -5.58 15.98 -7.70
C ASP A 65 -4.88 16.08 -9.06
N ASP A 66 -3.79 15.34 -9.28
CA ASP A 66 -3.03 15.37 -10.53
C ASP A 66 -3.71 14.57 -11.65
N TYR A 67 -4.64 13.67 -11.29
CA TYR A 67 -5.34 12.83 -12.26
C TYR A 67 -6.50 13.57 -12.94
N SER A 68 -6.74 13.24 -14.21
CA SER A 68 -8.01 13.56 -14.87
C SER A 68 -9.13 12.66 -14.33
N THR A 69 -10.40 13.05 -14.50
CA THR A 69 -11.55 12.20 -14.13
C THR A 69 -11.47 10.82 -14.80
N ASP A 70 -11.08 10.76 -16.08
CA ASP A 70 -10.89 9.49 -16.79
C ASP A 70 -9.72 8.68 -16.20
N GLY A 71 -8.64 9.35 -15.78
CA GLY A 71 -7.52 8.72 -15.10
C GLY A 71 -7.94 8.08 -13.76
N LEU A 72 -8.75 8.80 -12.98
CA LEU A 72 -9.34 8.32 -11.74
C LEU A 72 -10.25 7.10 -11.98
N ILE A 73 -11.14 7.16 -12.98
CA ILE A 73 -11.99 6.02 -13.36
C ILE A 73 -11.14 4.81 -13.79
N ASN A 74 -10.05 5.04 -14.53
CA ASN A 74 -9.16 3.98 -14.96
C ASN A 74 -8.42 3.33 -13.80
N LEU A 75 -8.06 4.07 -12.74
CA LEU A 75 -7.51 3.48 -11.51
C LEU A 75 -8.49 2.48 -10.90
N VAL A 76 -9.77 2.85 -10.79
CA VAL A 76 -10.82 1.97 -10.25
C VAL A 76 -11.03 0.74 -11.13
N LYS A 77 -11.08 0.92 -12.46
CA LYS A 77 -11.19 -0.20 -13.41
C LYS A 77 -10.02 -1.17 -13.27
N HIS A 78 -8.81 -0.67 -13.02
CA HIS A 78 -7.64 -1.51 -12.78
C HIS A 78 -7.73 -2.37 -11.51
N ILE A 79 -8.44 -1.91 -10.47
CA ILE A 79 -8.69 -2.76 -9.28
C ILE A 79 -9.53 -3.98 -9.68
N VAL A 80 -10.60 -3.76 -10.44
CA VAL A 80 -11.59 -4.80 -10.77
C VAL A 80 -11.09 -5.75 -11.85
N HIS A 81 -10.48 -5.20 -12.91
CA HIS A 81 -10.04 -5.97 -14.08
C HIS A 81 -8.58 -6.42 -14.00
N GLY A 82 -7.84 -5.94 -13.00
CA GLY A 82 -6.40 -6.14 -12.89
C GLY A 82 -5.59 -5.27 -13.88
N PRO A 83 -4.27 -5.46 -13.91
CA PRO A 83 -3.39 -4.87 -14.92
C PRO A 83 -3.91 -5.08 -16.34
N SER A 84 -3.78 -4.07 -17.21
CA SER A 84 -4.15 -4.18 -18.63
C SER A 84 -3.33 -5.26 -19.37
N SER A 85 -2.20 -5.69 -18.81
CA SER A 85 -1.43 -6.86 -19.27
C SER A 85 -2.12 -8.20 -19.02
N TRP A 86 -3.18 -8.26 -18.19
CA TRP A 86 -3.98 -9.47 -17.97
C TRP A 86 -5.10 -9.64 -19.00
N THR A 87 -5.53 -8.55 -19.63
CA THR A 87 -6.40 -8.63 -20.79
C THR A 87 -5.56 -8.94 -22.02
N ALA A 88 -5.99 -9.94 -22.81
CA ALA A 88 -5.39 -10.30 -24.08
C ALA A 88 -5.53 -9.14 -25.09
N SER A 89 -4.69 -8.13 -24.95
CA SER A 89 -4.59 -7.01 -25.86
C SER A 89 -3.14 -6.92 -26.35
N THR A 90 -2.98 -6.45 -27.58
CA THR A 90 -1.72 -6.09 -28.26
C THR A 90 -1.01 -4.91 -27.60
N THR A 91 -1.07 -4.82 -26.27
CA THR A 91 -0.38 -3.82 -25.48
C THR A 91 1.12 -4.11 -25.43
N PRO A 92 1.97 -3.06 -25.43
CA PRO A 92 3.41 -3.23 -25.26
C PRO A 92 3.71 -3.95 -23.94
N ALA A 93 4.87 -4.61 -23.89
CA ALA A 93 5.36 -5.30 -22.70
C ALA A 93 5.26 -4.38 -21.46
N PRO A 94 5.04 -4.93 -20.25
CA PRO A 94 4.95 -4.14 -19.03
C PRO A 94 6.19 -3.24 -18.89
N ILE A 95 5.95 -1.94 -18.77
CA ILE A 95 7.00 -0.93 -18.59
C ILE A 95 7.03 -0.57 -17.11
N ILE A 96 8.24 -0.53 -16.54
CA ILE A 96 8.44 0.00 -15.19
C ILE A 96 8.13 1.50 -15.24
N ALA A 97 6.99 1.89 -14.68
CA ALA A 97 6.57 3.29 -14.64
C ALA A 97 7.38 4.12 -13.63
N HIS A 98 7.79 3.50 -12.53
CA HIS A 98 8.53 4.17 -11.46
C HIS A 98 9.42 3.17 -10.72
N GLN A 99 10.62 3.59 -10.33
CA GLN A 99 11.54 2.79 -9.53
C GLN A 99 12.03 3.60 -8.33
N VAL A 100 11.80 3.07 -7.13
CA VAL A 100 12.35 3.62 -5.89
C VAL A 100 13.50 2.73 -5.44
N ILE A 101 14.68 3.33 -5.25
CA ILE A 101 15.86 2.64 -4.73
C ILE A 101 16.07 3.09 -3.29
N LEU A 102 16.07 2.12 -2.38
CA LEU A 102 16.42 2.31 -0.97
C LEU A 102 17.82 1.75 -0.73
N THR A 103 18.63 2.46 0.04
CA THR A 103 20.02 2.11 0.33
C THR A 103 20.19 1.88 1.83
N PRO A 104 19.78 0.71 2.35
CA PRO A 104 19.96 0.39 3.75
C PRO A 104 21.45 0.25 4.08
N ASP A 105 21.85 0.73 5.26
CA ASP A 105 23.19 0.48 5.78
C ASP A 105 23.29 -1.01 6.15
N VAL A 106 24.06 -1.74 5.35
CA VAL A 106 24.33 -3.17 5.56
C VAL A 106 25.61 -3.29 6.39
N ASP A 107 25.45 -3.66 7.67
CA ASP A 107 26.52 -3.69 8.68
C ASP A 107 27.73 -4.60 8.30
N HIS A 108 27.62 -5.44 7.26
CA HIS A 108 28.67 -6.38 6.83
C HIS A 108 29.10 -6.28 5.35
N GLY A 109 28.89 -5.12 4.72
CA GLY A 109 29.41 -4.84 3.38
C GLY A 109 28.63 -5.51 2.23
N PRO A 110 28.92 -5.14 0.98
CA PRO A 110 28.19 -5.64 -0.18
C PRO A 110 28.49 -7.14 -0.40
N GLY A 111 27.44 -7.97 -0.44
CA GLY A 111 27.55 -9.35 -0.95
C GLY A 111 27.08 -10.49 -0.04
N ILE A 112 26.61 -10.22 1.18
CA ILE A 112 25.99 -11.25 2.04
C ILE A 112 24.51 -10.91 2.26
N LEU A 113 23.72 -11.00 1.20
CA LEU A 113 22.26 -10.94 1.28
C LEU A 113 21.76 -12.35 1.60
N ASN A 114 21.58 -12.65 2.89
CA ASN A 114 20.92 -13.89 3.29
C ASN A 114 19.40 -13.71 3.09
N TRP A 115 18.94 -14.01 1.87
CA TRP A 115 17.62 -13.70 1.30
C TRP A 115 16.44 -14.53 1.85
N GLU A 116 16.47 -14.97 3.11
CA GLU A 116 15.38 -15.83 3.62
C GLU A 116 14.07 -15.06 3.84
N ASN A 117 14.09 -13.74 4.02
CA ASN A 117 12.88 -12.91 4.00
C ASN A 117 12.98 -11.80 2.94
N GLN A 118 12.18 -11.94 1.89
CA GLN A 118 12.00 -10.92 0.87
C GLN A 118 11.42 -9.64 1.49
N ALA A 119 11.88 -8.47 1.02
CA ALA A 119 11.29 -7.20 1.40
C ALA A 119 9.78 -7.24 1.12
N GLN A 120 8.97 -6.81 2.10
CA GLN A 120 7.53 -6.75 1.96
C GLN A 120 7.08 -5.30 1.87
N LEU A 121 6.47 -4.95 0.75
CA LEU A 121 5.77 -3.68 0.60
C LEU A 121 4.50 -3.73 1.44
N PHE A 122 4.34 -2.78 2.36
CA PHE A 122 3.12 -2.66 3.13
C PHE A 122 1.98 -2.23 2.19
N PRO A 123 0.75 -2.77 2.35
CA PRO A 123 -0.36 -2.37 1.50
C PRO A 123 -0.55 -0.85 1.49
N GLY A 124 -0.85 -0.26 0.32
CA GLY A 124 -0.84 1.18 0.10
C GLY A 124 0.52 1.75 -0.34
N GLY A 125 1.58 0.94 -0.37
CA GLY A 125 2.86 1.28 -1.00
C GLY A 125 3.74 2.32 -0.30
N ALA A 126 3.25 2.94 0.79
CA ALA A 126 3.96 4.02 1.49
C ALA A 126 5.16 3.54 2.31
N PHE A 127 5.15 2.28 2.77
CA PHE A 127 6.18 1.72 3.64
C PHE A 127 6.66 0.37 3.12
N VAL A 128 7.93 0.07 3.33
CA VAL A 128 8.50 -1.24 3.08
C VAL A 128 9.21 -1.77 4.31
N PHE A 129 8.97 -3.04 4.61
CA PHE A 129 9.65 -3.75 5.67
C PHE A 129 10.71 -4.66 5.09
N TYR A 130 11.87 -4.64 5.73
CA TYR A 130 13.05 -5.34 5.27
C TYR A 130 13.79 -5.94 6.45
N GLU A 131 14.10 -7.23 6.36
CA GLU A 131 14.99 -7.90 7.31
C GLU A 131 16.44 -7.58 6.91
N ASN A 132 17.16 -6.91 7.81
CA ASN A 132 18.53 -6.47 7.60
C ASN A 132 19.43 -7.11 8.66
N TRP A 133 19.96 -8.30 8.41
CA TRP A 133 21.01 -8.89 9.26
C TRP A 133 20.61 -9.10 10.73
N GLY A 134 19.39 -9.59 10.93
CA GLY A 134 18.81 -9.93 12.22
C GLY A 134 18.06 -8.80 12.90
N LYS A 135 18.02 -7.59 12.31
CA LYS A 135 17.08 -6.52 12.66
C LYS A 135 15.98 -6.44 11.60
N LEU A 136 14.80 -5.98 12.00
CA LEU A 136 13.72 -5.63 11.10
C LEU A 136 13.67 -4.11 10.96
N GLU A 137 13.68 -3.62 9.74
CA GLU A 137 13.62 -2.20 9.41
C GLU A 137 12.31 -1.88 8.69
N CYS A 138 11.77 -0.69 8.96
CA CYS A 138 10.68 -0.10 8.20
C CYS A 138 11.16 1.20 7.58
N TRP A 139 10.99 1.31 6.27
CA TRP A 139 11.40 2.46 5.48
C TRP A 139 10.18 3.15 4.89
N ALA A 140 10.12 4.48 5.01
CA ALA A 140 9.19 5.28 4.23
C ALA A 140 9.72 5.39 2.80
N VAL A 141 8.91 4.93 1.84
CA VAL A 141 9.30 4.81 0.43
C VAL A 141 9.54 6.20 -0.19
N GLU A 142 8.67 7.16 0.12
CA GLU A 142 8.71 8.51 -0.46
C GLU A 142 9.91 9.33 0.01
N SER A 143 10.07 9.43 1.33
CA SER A 143 11.19 10.17 1.91
C SER A 143 12.50 9.39 1.84
N LYS A 144 12.47 8.09 1.50
CA LYS A 144 13.61 7.17 1.51
C LYS A 144 14.32 7.15 2.86
N THR A 145 13.54 7.28 3.94
CA THR A 145 14.07 7.33 5.29
C THR A 145 13.71 6.08 6.08
N LEU A 146 14.63 5.67 6.94
CA LEU A 146 14.37 4.65 7.96
C LEU A 146 13.47 5.27 9.04
N VAL A 147 12.23 4.78 9.14
CA VAL A 147 11.25 5.32 10.11
C VAL A 147 11.19 4.50 11.39
N TRP A 148 11.54 3.22 11.34
CA TRP A 148 11.51 2.36 12.51
C TRP A 148 12.47 1.17 12.37
N THR A 149 12.97 0.69 13.51
CA THR A 149 13.83 -0.50 13.57
C THR A 149 13.55 -1.30 14.82
N TYR A 150 13.42 -2.61 14.65
CA TYR A 150 13.46 -3.57 15.72
C TYR A 150 14.76 -4.37 15.68
N ARG A 151 15.54 -4.26 16.76
CA ARG A 151 16.74 -5.07 16.98
C ARG A 151 16.53 -5.97 18.20
N PRO A 152 16.50 -7.31 18.03
CA PRO A 152 16.39 -8.22 19.16
C PRO A 152 17.61 -8.10 20.10
N LYS A 153 17.39 -8.31 21.40
CA LYS A 153 18.46 -8.30 22.41
C LYS A 153 19.22 -9.64 22.43
N MET A 154 20.47 -9.60 22.91
CA MET A 154 21.35 -10.77 23.07
C MET A 154 21.73 -11.43 21.72
N ARG A 155 22.14 -12.70 21.74
CA ARG A 155 22.49 -13.49 20.54
C ARG A 155 21.24 -14.04 19.83
N ARG A 156 20.29 -13.17 19.53
CA ARG A 156 19.03 -13.46 18.83
C ARG A 156 18.97 -12.66 17.54
N TRP A 157 18.23 -13.16 16.56
CA TRP A 157 18.02 -12.45 15.30
C TRP A 157 16.59 -12.66 14.79
N VAL A 158 16.11 -11.69 14.02
CA VAL A 158 14.89 -11.82 13.23
C VAL A 158 15.11 -12.89 12.17
N ASN A 159 14.22 -13.87 12.10
CA ASN A 159 14.27 -14.97 11.14
C ASN A 159 13.04 -15.00 10.22
N ALA A 160 11.94 -14.38 10.61
CA ALA A 160 10.74 -14.24 9.81
C ALA A 160 9.95 -13.04 10.29
N PHE A 161 9.11 -12.47 9.43
CA PHE A 161 8.11 -11.51 9.85
C PHE A 161 6.85 -11.61 8.98
N ALA A 162 5.74 -11.16 9.54
CA ALA A 162 4.47 -11.00 8.83
C ALA A 162 3.84 -9.67 9.24
N LEU A 163 3.13 -9.07 8.29
CA LEU A 163 2.50 -7.75 8.43
C LEU A 163 1.01 -7.90 8.22
N GLU A 164 0.23 -7.24 9.07
CA GLU A 164 -1.21 -7.11 8.88
C GLU A 164 -1.62 -5.65 9.08
N PRO A 165 -2.30 -5.03 8.11
CA PRO A 165 -2.83 -3.68 8.28
C PRO A 165 -3.94 -3.68 9.32
N THR A 166 -3.96 -2.65 10.15
CA THR A 166 -4.95 -2.43 11.21
C THR A 166 -5.53 -1.02 11.10
N ASP A 167 -6.68 -0.80 11.76
CA ASP A 167 -7.34 0.52 11.84
C ASP A 167 -7.65 1.18 10.49
N GLY A 168 -7.98 0.36 9.48
CA GLY A 168 -8.22 0.81 8.12
C GLY A 168 -6.97 1.42 7.49
N GLY A 169 -5.81 0.78 7.70
CA GLY A 169 -4.52 1.17 7.11
C GLY A 169 -3.74 2.25 7.87
N ARG A 170 -4.24 2.70 9.02
CA ARG A 170 -3.54 3.68 9.89
C ARG A 170 -2.54 3.04 10.85
N GLY A 171 -2.56 1.72 10.97
CA GLY A 171 -1.65 0.96 11.81
C GLY A 171 -1.18 -0.32 11.14
N ALA A 172 -0.15 -0.93 11.73
CA ALA A 172 0.38 -2.22 11.30
C ALA A 172 0.60 -3.12 12.52
N LEU A 173 0.06 -4.33 12.49
CA LEU A 173 0.47 -5.40 13.37
C LEU A 173 1.67 -6.10 12.74
N ILE A 174 2.76 -6.18 13.49
CA ILE A 174 4.02 -6.79 13.03
C ILE A 174 4.27 -8.03 13.89
N MET A 175 4.18 -9.21 13.28
CA MET A 175 4.60 -10.45 13.92
C MET A 175 6.05 -10.73 13.57
N ILE A 176 6.90 -10.92 14.59
CA ILE A 176 8.34 -11.12 14.40
C ILE A 176 8.74 -12.50 14.93
N GLY A 177 9.20 -13.36 14.02
CA GLY A 177 9.82 -14.63 14.36
C GLY A 177 11.28 -14.40 14.78
N ILE A 178 11.61 -14.77 16.00
CA ILE A 178 12.96 -14.61 16.57
C ILE A 178 13.62 -15.97 16.71
N ARG A 179 14.86 -16.09 16.25
CA ARG A 179 15.71 -17.27 16.43
C ARG A 179 16.81 -16.99 17.44
N ASP A 180 17.27 -18.02 18.14
CA ASP A 180 18.40 -17.94 19.07
C ASP A 180 19.43 -19.05 18.81
N TYR A 181 20.67 -18.84 19.27
CA TYR A 181 21.72 -19.86 19.15
C TYR A 181 21.42 -21.16 19.92
N ALA A 182 20.61 -21.11 20.98
CA ALA A 182 20.31 -22.26 21.82
C ALA A 182 19.35 -23.26 21.13
N THR A 183 18.43 -22.76 20.31
CA THR A 183 17.47 -23.56 19.53
C THR A 183 18.14 -24.27 18.36
N LEU A 184 19.08 -23.62 17.66
CA LEU A 184 19.89 -24.25 16.60
C LEU A 184 20.67 -25.48 17.07
N HIS A 185 21.22 -25.44 18.29
CA HIS A 185 21.93 -26.59 18.86
C HIS A 185 21.01 -27.74 19.27
N LYS A 186 19.74 -27.47 19.57
CA LYS A 186 18.75 -28.51 19.91
C LYS A 186 18.19 -29.20 18.67
N GLU A 187 17.96 -28.47 17.58
CA GLU A 187 17.49 -29.05 16.31
C GLU A 187 18.55 -29.97 15.69
N ARG A 188 19.81 -29.53 15.64
CA ARG A 188 20.92 -30.37 15.15
C ARG A 188 21.13 -31.67 15.94
N LYS A 189 20.77 -31.69 17.23
CA LYS A 189 20.87 -32.90 18.08
C LYS A 189 19.69 -33.88 17.91
N LYS A 190 18.58 -33.46 17.31
CA LYS A 190 17.42 -34.34 17.06
C LYS A 190 17.44 -34.99 15.67
N SER A 191 18.32 -34.52 14.78
CA SER A 191 18.45 -35.00 13.40
C SER A 191 19.72 -35.84 13.17
N ALA A 192 20.43 -36.21 14.25
CA ALA A 192 21.55 -37.14 14.28
C ALA A 192 21.17 -38.33 15.16
#